data_AF-A0A9P4Y850-F1
#
_entry.id   AF-A0A9P4Y850-F1
#
_cell.length_a   1.000
_cell.length_b   1.000
_cell.length_c   1.000
_cell.angle_alpha   90.00
_cell.angle_beta   90.00
_cell.angle_gamma   90.00
#
_symmetry.space_group_name_H-M   'P 1'
#
loop_
_entity.id
_entity.type
_entity.pdbx_description
1 polymer ?
#
loop_
_entity_poly.entity_id
_entity_poly.type
_entity_poly.pdbx_seq_one_letter_code
_entity_poly.pdbx_strand_id
1 'polypeptide(L)'
;MGMDNSKVDYSKKRQLKIISVSTTALLLARERLQFEGLVHEMRSTFVLELDTTVTSTKGLVYLEAVINETLRINHHNPSSTPRSVPGGLDVAGNLIPKITSWTEL
;
A
#
# COMPACT_ATOMS: atom_id res chain seq x y z
N MET A 1 -12.82 -6.96 -34.44
CA MET A 1 -13.04 -5.71 -33.70
C MET A 1 -13.74 -6.07 -32.39
N GLY A 2 -12.96 -6.38 -31.35
CA GLY A 2 -13.47 -6.88 -30.09
C GLY A 2 -12.69 -6.27 -28.94
N MET A 3 -13.23 -5.21 -28.35
CA MET A 3 -12.88 -4.76 -27.02
C MET A 3 -13.87 -5.42 -26.06
N ASP A 4 -13.38 -6.17 -25.08
CA ASP A 4 -13.78 -5.96 -23.69
C ASP A 4 -12.77 -6.65 -22.75
N ASN A 5 -11.84 -5.86 -22.21
CA ASN A 5 -10.99 -6.24 -21.08
C ASN A 5 -11.23 -5.28 -19.90
N SER A 6 -12.41 -4.68 -19.81
CA SER A 6 -12.65 -3.51 -18.96
C SER A 6 -13.55 -3.80 -17.76
N LYS A 7 -13.33 -4.92 -17.09
CA LYS A 7 -13.66 -5.02 -15.66
C LYS A 7 -12.38 -4.99 -14.83
N VAL A 8 -11.67 -3.87 -14.92
CA VAL A 8 -10.76 -3.46 -13.85
C VAL A 8 -11.64 -3.34 -12.60
N ASP A 9 -11.44 -4.24 -11.64
CA ASP A 9 -12.14 -4.20 -10.35
C ASP A 9 -11.72 -2.92 -9.58
N TYR A 10 -12.42 -1.83 -9.87
CA TYR A 10 -12.22 -0.53 -9.25
C TYR A 10 -12.57 -0.54 -7.75
N SER A 11 -13.32 -1.54 -7.28
CA SER A 11 -13.72 -1.69 -5.87
C SER A 11 -12.50 -2.01 -5.01
N LYS A 12 -11.68 -2.99 -5.43
CA LYS A 12 -10.47 -3.39 -4.68
C LYS A 12 -9.44 -2.25 -4.56
N LYS A 13 -9.24 -1.45 -5.60
CA LYS A 13 -8.29 -0.31 -5.55
C LYS A 13 -8.74 0.83 -4.63
N ARG A 14 -10.05 0.99 -4.40
CA ARG A 14 -10.60 2.07 -3.55
C ARG A 14 -10.54 1.72 -2.05
N GLN A 15 -10.71 0.45 -1.68
CA GLN A 15 -10.64 0.02 -0.28
C GLN A 15 -9.23 0.14 0.32
N LEU A 16 -8.18 -0.07 -0.50
CA LEU A 16 -6.78 0.02 -0.09
C LEU A 16 -6.38 1.37 0.52
N LYS A 17 -7.01 2.47 0.10
CA LYS A 17 -6.67 3.84 0.58
C LYS A 17 -7.36 4.22 1.88
N ILE A 18 -8.59 3.75 2.10
CA ILE A 18 -9.40 4.18 3.25
C ILE A 18 -8.89 3.52 4.52
N ILE A 19 -8.66 2.21 4.47
CA ILE A 19 -8.25 1.45 5.64
C ILE A 19 -6.85 1.90 6.11
N SER A 20 -5.94 2.24 5.19
CA SER A 20 -4.59 2.71 5.57
C SER A 20 -4.64 4.03 6.32
N VAL A 21 -5.44 4.99 5.86
CA VAL A 21 -5.59 6.29 6.54
C VAL A 21 -6.24 6.13 7.90
N SER A 22 -7.32 5.34 7.99
CA SER A 22 -7.98 5.06 9.27
C SER A 22 -7.06 4.36 10.26
N THR A 23 -6.23 3.43 9.78
CA THR A 23 -5.26 2.72 10.61
C THR A 23 -4.16 3.65 11.10
N THR A 24 -3.60 4.50 10.24
CA THR A 24 -2.61 5.51 10.67
C THR A 24 -3.20 6.42 11.75
N ALA A 25 -4.43 6.91 11.56
CA ALA A 25 -5.10 7.77 12.54
C ALA A 25 -5.30 7.04 13.88
N LEU A 26 -5.73 5.78 13.85
CA LEU A 26 -5.90 4.97 15.06
C LEU A 26 -4.57 4.73 15.78
N LEU A 27 -3.51 4.36 15.05
CA LEU A 27 -2.19 4.10 15.64
C LEU A 27 -1.61 5.36 16.27
N LEU A 28 -1.70 6.50 15.59
CA LEU A 28 -1.26 7.78 16.12
C LEU A 28 -2.09 8.25 17.32
N ALA A 29 -3.40 7.95 17.34
CA ALA A 29 -4.25 8.27 18.49
C ALA A 29 -3.93 7.42 19.73
N ARG A 30 -3.43 6.18 19.54
CA ARG A 30 -3.01 5.29 20.63
C ARG A 30 -1.60 5.60 21.12
N GLU A 31 -0.69 5.91 20.19
CA GLU A 31 0.73 6.07 20.44
C GLU A 31 1.13 7.56 20.45
N ARG A 32 0.96 8.19 21.63
CA ARG A 32 1.10 9.64 21.79
C ARG A 32 2.48 10.18 21.44
N LEU A 33 3.54 9.45 21.76
CA LEU A 33 4.92 9.88 21.48
C LEU A 33 5.18 10.00 19.98
N GLN A 34 4.60 9.06 19.21
CA GLN A 34 4.76 9.00 17.76
C GLN A 34 3.99 10.12 17.09
N PHE A 35 2.80 10.43 17.61
CA PHE A 35 2.04 11.61 17.19
C PHE A 35 2.80 12.91 17.48
N GLU A 36 3.35 13.07 18.67
CA GLU A 36 4.12 14.27 19.04
C GLU A 36 5.37 14.43 18.16
N GLY A 37 6.09 13.35 17.86
CA GLY A 37 7.23 13.36 16.94
C GLY A 37 6.83 13.78 15.51
N LEU A 38 5.70 13.27 15.01
CA LEU A 38 5.19 13.64 13.70
C LEU A 38 4.76 15.12 13.66
N VAL A 39 4.06 15.58 14.68
CA VAL A 39 3.66 17.00 14.81
C VAL A 39 4.88 17.91 14.88
N HIS A 40 5.93 17.49 15.59
CA HIS A 40 7.18 18.24 15.65
C HIS A 40 7.80 18.40 14.26
N GLU A 41 7.98 17.30 13.52
CA GLU A 41 8.53 17.33 12.15
C GLU A 41 7.70 18.20 11.20
N MET A 42 6.37 18.10 11.25
CA MET A 42 5.48 18.90 10.42
C MET A 42 5.60 20.39 10.73
N ARG A 43 5.56 20.76 12.02
CA ARG A 43 5.59 22.16 12.45
C ARG A 43 6.97 22.80 12.35
N SER A 44 8.05 22.01 12.41
CA SER A 44 9.41 22.51 12.17
C SER A 44 9.67 22.75 10.68
N THR A 45 8.95 22.08 9.79
CA THR A 45 9.18 22.14 8.35
C THR A 45 8.23 23.10 7.63
N PHE A 46 6.96 23.16 8.03
CA PHE A 46 5.96 24.01 7.40
C PHE A 46 5.44 25.08 8.37
N VAL A 47 5.48 26.34 7.92
CA VAL A 47 4.95 27.49 8.67
C VAL A 47 3.47 27.72 8.34
N LEU A 48 3.07 27.49 7.10
CA LEU A 48 1.70 27.65 6.62
C LEU A 48 1.14 26.31 6.12
N GLU A 49 -0.14 26.05 6.40
CA GLU A 49 -0.81 24.83 5.92
C GLU A 49 -0.84 24.74 4.39
N LEU A 50 -0.90 25.90 3.71
CA LEU A 50 -0.89 25.99 2.25
C LEU A 50 0.38 25.43 1.61
N ASP A 51 1.48 25.40 2.36
CA ASP A 51 2.76 24.86 1.87
C ASP A 51 2.79 23.32 1.91
N THR A 52 1.82 22.68 2.59
CA THR A 52 1.73 21.22 2.75
C THR A 52 1.10 20.56 1.51
N THR A 53 1.87 20.50 0.42
CA THR A 53 1.52 19.78 -0.81
C THR A 53 2.12 18.36 -0.83
N VAL A 54 1.56 17.45 -1.63
CA VAL A 54 2.10 16.07 -1.79
C VAL A 54 3.57 16.04 -2.23
N THR A 55 4.00 17.05 -2.99
CA THR A 55 5.40 17.19 -3.40
C THR A 55 6.28 17.76 -2.29
N SER A 56 5.75 18.67 -1.48
CA SER A 56 6.51 19.28 -0.37
C SER A 56 6.78 18.31 0.77
N THR A 57 5.95 17.28 0.92
CA THR A 57 6.14 16.23 1.93
C THR A 57 7.23 15.22 1.54
N LYS A 58 7.78 15.32 0.33
CA LYS A 58 8.96 14.54 -0.06
C LYS A 58 10.17 15.02 0.74
N GLY A 59 10.75 14.12 1.53
CA GLY A 59 11.91 14.40 2.39
C GLY A 59 11.59 14.44 3.88
N LEU A 60 10.32 14.30 4.26
CA LEU A 60 9.90 14.13 5.65
C LEU A 60 10.10 12.68 6.07
N VAL A 61 11.28 12.41 6.63
CA VAL A 61 11.74 11.06 6.96
C VAL A 61 10.83 10.41 7.99
N TYR A 62 10.34 11.17 8.98
CA TYR A 62 9.49 10.63 10.02
C TYR A 62 8.07 10.37 9.52
N LEU A 63 7.48 11.27 8.72
CA LEU A 63 6.22 11.00 8.02
C LEU A 63 6.29 9.73 7.17
N GLU A 64 7.37 9.57 6.39
CA GLU A 64 7.59 8.38 5.56
C GLU A 64 7.69 7.12 6.43
N ALA A 65 8.44 7.17 7.53
CA ALA A 65 8.55 6.06 8.47
C ALA A 65 7.20 5.67 9.07
N VAL A 66 6.36 6.64 9.47
CA VAL A 66 5.01 6.39 10.00
C VAL A 66 4.13 5.71 8.96
N ILE A 67 4.13 6.18 7.70
CA ILE A 67 3.34 5.58 6.63
C ILE A 67 3.81 4.14 6.36
N ASN A 68 5.11 3.92 6.25
CA ASN A 68 5.69 2.60 6.02
C ASN A 68 5.35 1.63 7.15
N GLU A 69 5.41 2.09 8.40
CA GLU A 69 5.08 1.25 9.55
C GLU A 69 3.59 0.91 9.60
N THR A 70 2.69 1.86 9.29
CA THR A 70 1.26 1.54 9.15
C THR A 70 1.04 0.48 8.08
N LEU A 71 1.70 0.57 6.93
CA LEU A 71 1.58 -0.43 5.86
C LEU A 71 2.19 -1.78 6.23
N ARG A 72 3.23 -1.80 7.08
CA ARG A 72 3.81 -3.03 7.62
C ARG A 72 2.85 -3.73 8.58
N ILE A 73 2.25 -2.98 9.51
CA ILE A 73 1.30 -3.50 10.50
C ILE A 73 0.00 -3.92 9.83
N ASN A 74 -0.51 -3.08 8.94
CA ASN A 74 -1.73 -3.36 8.20
C ASN A 74 -1.40 -3.74 6.77
N HIS A 75 -1.06 -5.01 6.59
CA HIS A 75 -0.95 -5.61 5.28
C HIS A 75 -2.36 -5.81 4.72
N HIS A 76 -2.90 -4.77 4.08
CA HIS A 76 -4.27 -4.73 3.54
C HIS A 76 -4.59 -5.79 2.47
N ASN A 77 -3.57 -6.50 1.98
CA ASN A 77 -3.74 -7.53 0.97
C ASN A 77 -2.88 -8.77 1.26
N PRO A 78 -3.18 -9.51 2.35
CA PRO A 78 -2.35 -10.63 2.81
C PRO A 78 -2.22 -11.72 1.73
N SER A 79 -3.19 -11.80 0.81
CA SER A 79 -3.04 -12.49 -0.47
C SER A 79 -2.91 -11.47 -1.61
N SER A 80 -1.68 -11.26 -2.07
CA SER A 80 -1.46 -10.57 -3.35
C SER A 80 -2.25 -11.28 -4.45
N THR A 81 -2.73 -10.54 -5.45
CA THR A 81 -3.43 -11.11 -6.61
C THR A 81 -2.67 -12.34 -7.14
N PRO A 82 -3.36 -13.47 -7.41
CA PRO A 82 -2.71 -14.66 -7.93
C PRO A 82 -1.82 -14.31 -9.13
N ARG A 83 -0.53 -14.65 -9.04
CA ARG A 83 0.42 -14.48 -10.14
C ARG A 83 0.46 -15.78 -10.93
N SER A 84 0.34 -15.67 -12.26
CA SER A 84 0.46 -16.82 -13.17
C SER A 84 1.85 -16.84 -13.80
N VAL A 85 2.42 -18.05 -13.95
CA VAL A 85 3.73 -18.28 -14.56
C VAL A 85 3.53 -18.96 -15.92
N PRO A 86 3.81 -18.27 -17.05
CA PRO A 86 3.46 -18.77 -18.38
C PRO A 86 4.25 -20.01 -18.85
N GLY A 87 5.37 -20.37 -18.19
CA GLY A 87 6.26 -21.48 -18.62
C GLY A 87 6.74 -22.41 -17.50
N GLY A 88 6.15 -22.33 -16.30
CA GLY A 88 6.74 -22.92 -15.09
C GLY A 88 7.95 -22.14 -14.59
N LEU A 89 8.28 -22.27 -13.30
CA LEU A 89 9.37 -21.53 -12.65
C LEU A 89 9.98 -22.38 -11.54
N ASP A 90 11.30 -22.52 -11.52
CA ASP A 90 12.00 -23.03 -10.36
C ASP A 90 12.07 -21.94 -9.29
N VAL A 91 11.52 -22.22 -8.11
CA VAL A 91 11.60 -21.35 -6.94
C VAL A 91 12.17 -22.16 -5.78
N ALA A 92 13.36 -21.76 -5.32
CA ALA A 92 14.06 -22.40 -4.21
C ALA A 92 14.29 -23.92 -4.42
N GLY A 93 14.59 -24.35 -5.65
CA GLY A 93 14.82 -25.75 -6.01
C GLY A 93 13.55 -26.56 -6.22
N ASN A 94 12.38 -25.91 -6.15
CA ASN A 94 11.09 -26.53 -6.40
C ASN A 94 10.53 -26.02 -7.73
N LEU A 95 10.26 -26.94 -8.65
CA LEU A 95 9.63 -26.61 -9.93
C LEU A 95 8.14 -26.32 -9.70
N ILE A 96 7.74 -25.07 -9.89
CA ILE A 96 6.33 -24.68 -9.99
C ILE A 96 5.89 -24.97 -11.44
N PRO A 97 4.97 -25.92 -11.68
CA PRO A 97 4.54 -26.25 -13.01
C PRO A 97 3.76 -25.08 -13.62
N LYS A 98 3.74 -25.01 -14.94
CA LYS A 98 2.85 -24.09 -15.66
C LYS A 98 1.42 -24.34 -15.18
N ILE A 99 0.77 -23.28 -14.69
CA ILE A 99 -0.65 -23.37 -14.32
C ILE A 99 -1.44 -23.52 -15.63
N THR A 100 -2.12 -24.64 -15.82
CA THR A 100 -3.18 -24.76 -16.81
C THR A 100 -4.40 -24.10 -16.16
N SER A 101 -4.89 -23.00 -16.74
CA SER A 101 -6.19 -22.47 -16.33
C SER A 101 -7.24 -23.58 -16.50
N TRP A 102 -8.15 -23.74 -15.55
CA TRP A 102 -9.22 -24.76 -15.53
C TRP A 102 -10.29 -24.60 -16.65
N THR A 103 -9.90 -24.02 -17.79
CA THR A 103 -10.79 -23.69 -18.93
C THR A 103 -10.79 -24.76 -20.03
N GLU A 104 -10.24 -25.94 -19.77
CA GLU A 104 -10.27 -27.09 -20.70
C GLU A 104 -10.74 -28.36 -19.98
N LEU A 105 -12.02 -28.37 -19.56
CA LEU A 105 -12.85 -29.57 -19.36
C LEU A 105 -14.27 -29.27 -19.81
#